data_AF-R4S505-F1
#
_entry.id   AF-R4S505-F1
#
_cell.length_a   1.000
_cell.length_b   1.000
_cell.length_c   1.000
_cell.angle_alpha   90.00
_cell.angle_beta   90.00
_cell.angle_gamma   90.00
#
_symmetry.space_group_name_H-M   'P 1'
#
loop_
_entity.id
_entity.type
_entity.pdbx_description
1 polymer ?
#
loop_
_entity_poly.entity_id
_entity_poly.type
_entity_poly.pdbx_seq_one_letter_code
_entity_poly.pdbx_strand_id
1 'polypeptide(L)'
;GPISDEETSYYVRLQYNGEILPFYTKVDGIKNVTGKEKDSPLTRSFIAGGGAFGYKMDDIRVGVEGLYSQLAKDTAVVNASETNVADSLTAFSGLVNVYYDIAIEDMPITPYVGVGVGAAYISNPSEADSVKDQKGFGFAYQAKAG
;
A
#
# COMPACT_ATOMS: atom_id res chain seq x y z
N GLY A 1 28.44 13.04 34.80
CA GLY A 1 28.70 13.82 33.57
C GLY A 1 27.37 14.05 32.90
N PRO A 2 27.12 15.19 32.24
CA PRO A 2 25.81 15.39 31.65
C PRO A 2 25.76 14.67 30.29
N ILE A 3 24.89 13.66 30.26
CA ILE A 3 23.93 13.27 29.21
C ILE A 3 24.47 13.30 27.77
N SER A 4 24.70 12.12 27.19
CA SER A 4 24.72 11.93 25.74
C SER A 4 23.38 12.42 25.19
N ASP A 5 23.37 13.42 24.32
CA ASP A 5 22.14 13.92 23.70
C ASP A 5 21.55 12.79 22.82
N GLU A 6 20.67 11.95 23.39
CA GLU A 6 19.90 10.96 22.65
C GLU A 6 19.00 11.70 21.66
N GLU A 7 19.28 11.55 20.36
CA GLU A 7 18.53 12.25 19.31
C GLU A 7 17.19 11.55 19.11
N THR A 8 16.16 12.08 19.77
CA THR A 8 14.79 11.57 19.67
C THR A 8 13.92 12.49 18.84
N SER A 9 13.20 11.92 17.86
CA SER A 9 12.29 12.70 17.03
C SER A 9 11.07 11.89 16.57
N TYR A 10 9.98 12.62 16.31
CA TYR A 10 8.74 12.08 15.79
C TYR A 10 8.42 12.71 14.44
N TYR A 11 7.81 11.93 13.55
CA TYR A 11 7.30 12.46 12.31
C TYR A 11 5.90 11.94 12.01
N VAL A 12 5.11 12.80 11.36
CA VAL A 12 3.81 12.47 10.80
C VAL A 12 3.86 12.78 9.30
N ARG A 13 3.36 11.85 8.49
CA ARG A 13 3.18 12.04 7.05
C ARG A 13 1.72 11.81 6.72
N LEU A 14 1.15 12.69 5.90
CA LEU A 14 -0.17 12.49 5.30
C LEU A 14 0.00 12.51 3.79
N GLN A 15 -0.68 11.59 3.11
CA GLN A 15 -0.73 11.52 1.66
C GLN A 15 -2.20 11.46 1.22
N TYR A 16 -2.54 12.34 0.29
CA TYR A 16 -3.83 12.38 -0.38
C TYR A 16 -3.60 12.19 -1.88
N ASN A 17 -4.46 11.41 -2.53
CA ASN A 17 -4.36 10.98 -3.93
C ASN A 17 -3.08 10.21 -4.28
N GLY A 18 -2.41 9.62 -3.28
CA GLY A 18 -1.36 8.64 -3.51
C GLY A 18 -2.01 7.31 -3.83
N GLU A 19 -1.94 6.86 -5.09
CA GLU A 19 -2.39 5.50 -5.40
C GLU A 19 -1.39 4.50 -4.81
N ILE A 20 -1.93 3.58 -4.02
CA ILE A 20 -1.14 2.63 -3.21
C ILE A 20 -1.10 1.24 -3.86
N LEU A 21 -2.06 0.94 -4.74
CA LEU A 21 -2.09 -0.35 -5.42
C LEU A 21 -1.27 -0.29 -6.71
N PRO A 22 -0.61 -1.39 -7.08
CA PRO A 22 0.10 -1.43 -8.35
C PRO A 22 -0.90 -1.19 -9.48
N PHE A 23 -0.54 -0.25 -10.36
CA PHE A 23 -1.23 0.13 -11.61
C PHE A 23 -1.55 -1.08 -12.53
N TYR A 24 -1.05 -2.28 -12.19
CA TYR A 24 -1.22 -3.54 -12.90
C TYR A 24 -1.59 -4.66 -11.92
N THR A 25 -2.73 -4.53 -11.25
CA THR A 25 -3.29 -5.67 -10.50
C THR A 25 -3.94 -6.61 -11.50
N LYS A 26 -3.32 -7.77 -11.77
CA LYS A 26 -3.95 -8.81 -12.59
C LYS A 26 -5.11 -9.40 -11.79
N VAL A 27 -6.33 -9.24 -12.28
CA VAL A 27 -7.52 -9.85 -11.71
C VAL A 27 -7.96 -10.99 -12.63
N ASP A 28 -7.79 -12.22 -12.17
CA ASP A 28 -8.24 -13.40 -12.90
C ASP A 28 -9.77 -13.58 -12.75
N GLY A 29 -10.40 -14.21 -13.74
CA GLY A 29 -11.84 -14.52 -13.72
C GLY A 29 -12.76 -13.42 -14.25
N ILE A 30 -12.24 -12.27 -14.66
CA ILE A 30 -12.99 -11.22 -15.37
C ILE A 30 -12.57 -11.20 -16.84
N LYS A 31 -13.51 -11.23 -17.78
CA LYS A 31 -13.23 -11.06 -19.20
C LYS A 31 -13.16 -9.58 -19.57
N ASN A 32 -12.10 -9.19 -20.24
CA ASN A 32 -11.96 -7.87 -20.84
C ASN A 32 -12.56 -7.83 -22.25
N VAL A 33 -12.77 -6.63 -22.77
CA VAL A 33 -13.09 -6.39 -24.18
C VAL A 33 -11.91 -6.77 -25.07
N THR A 34 -12.20 -7.22 -26.30
CA THR A 34 -11.18 -7.58 -27.29
C THR A 34 -10.26 -6.40 -27.58
N GLY A 35 -8.95 -6.63 -27.56
CA GLY A 35 -7.91 -5.61 -27.73
C GLY A 35 -7.46 -4.92 -26.43
N LYS A 36 -8.08 -5.24 -25.29
CA LYS A 36 -7.72 -4.72 -23.95
C LYS A 36 -7.44 -5.83 -22.94
N GLU A 37 -7.03 -7.00 -23.40
CA GLU A 37 -6.83 -8.19 -22.56
C GLU A 37 -5.70 -8.01 -21.53
N LYS A 38 -4.83 -7.02 -21.74
CA LYS A 38 -3.73 -6.66 -20.84
C LYS A 38 -4.07 -5.50 -19.90
N ASP A 39 -5.19 -4.83 -20.13
CA ASP A 39 -5.60 -3.68 -19.35
C ASP A 39 -6.21 -4.14 -18.02
N SER A 40 -6.06 -3.33 -16.99
CA SER A 40 -6.67 -3.60 -15.68
C SER A 40 -8.20 -3.45 -15.79
N PRO A 41 -9.00 -4.43 -15.30
CA PRO A 41 -10.46 -4.27 -15.22
C PRO A 41 -10.89 -3.28 -14.13
N LEU A 42 -9.94 -2.79 -13.32
CA LEU A 42 -10.14 -1.79 -12.27
C LEU A 42 -9.36 -0.52 -12.62
N THR A 43 -10.03 0.62 -12.48
CA THR A 43 -9.44 1.96 -12.62
C THR A 43 -9.46 2.70 -11.30
N ARG A 44 -8.65 3.74 -11.17
CA ARG A 44 -8.58 4.57 -9.96
C ARG A 44 -9.93 5.20 -9.65
N SER A 45 -10.42 5.03 -8.42
CA SER A 45 -11.31 6.01 -7.82
C SER A 45 -10.41 7.08 -7.18
N PHE A 46 -10.72 8.36 -7.33
CA PHE A 46 -9.90 9.49 -6.82
C PHE A 46 -9.76 9.53 -5.27
N ILE A 47 -10.11 8.46 -4.56
CA ILE A 47 -10.13 8.35 -3.10
C ILE A 47 -9.07 7.32 -2.70
N ALA A 48 -7.81 7.72 -2.79
CA ALA A 48 -6.68 6.96 -2.25
C ALA A 48 -5.83 7.87 -1.38
N GLY A 49 -5.40 7.38 -0.24
CA GLY A 49 -4.64 8.18 0.71
C GLY A 49 -4.23 7.39 1.91
N GLY A 50 -3.39 7.98 2.73
CA GLY A 50 -2.85 7.31 3.88
C GLY A 50 -2.07 8.23 4.77
N GLY A 51 -1.62 7.67 5.88
CA GLY A 51 -0.79 8.36 6.83
C GLY A 51 0.29 7.45 7.34
N ALA A 52 1.40 8.04 7.74
CA ALA A 52 2.43 7.35 8.48
C ALA A 52 2.79 8.14 9.74
N PHE A 53 3.06 7.40 10.80
CA PHE A 53 3.65 7.90 12.02
C PHE A 53 4.95 7.17 12.24
N GLY A 54 6.00 7.88 12.67
CA GLY A 54 7.23 7.22 13.04
C GLY A 54 7.99 7.94 14.14
N TYR A 55 8.88 7.17 14.74
CA TYR A 55 9.71 7.54 15.86
C TYR A 55 11.15 7.15 15.53
N LYS A 56 12.08 8.06 15.77
CA LYS A 56 13.52 7.83 15.71
C LYS A 56 14.11 8.02 17.09
N MET A 57 14.99 7.10 17.47
CA MET A 57 15.81 7.15 18.67
C MET A 57 17.20 6.67 18.30
N ASP A 58 18.17 7.58 18.38
CA ASP A 58 19.55 7.36 17.96
C ASP A 58 19.62 6.77 16.54
N ASP A 59 20.23 5.61 16.36
CA ASP A 59 20.38 4.93 15.07
C ASP A 59 19.12 4.16 14.63
N ILE A 60 18.10 4.05 15.47
CA ILE A 60 16.90 3.24 15.18
C ILE A 60 15.73 4.14 14.79
N ARG A 61 15.07 3.81 13.69
CA ARG A 61 13.82 4.43 13.27
C ARG A 61 12.73 3.40 13.06
N VAL A 62 11.58 3.59 13.71
CA VAL A 62 10.38 2.78 13.52
C VAL A 62 9.29 3.63 12.89
N GLY A 63 8.53 3.05 11.97
CA GLY A 63 7.39 3.73 11.35
C GLY A 63 6.24 2.76 11.10
N VAL A 64 5.02 3.25 11.32
CA VAL A 64 3.77 2.58 10.96
C VAL A 64 3.07 3.42 9.90
N GLU A 65 2.58 2.76 8.87
CA GLU A 65 1.88 3.37 7.75
C GLU A 65 0.53 2.68 7.57
N GLY A 66 -0.52 3.47 7.37
CA GLY A 66 -1.87 3.02 7.08
C GLY A 66 -2.35 3.66 5.80
N LEU A 67 -2.90 2.85 4.90
CA LEU A 67 -3.22 3.21 3.54
C LEU A 67 -4.65 2.74 3.21
N TYR A 68 -5.38 3.56 2.47
CA TYR A 68 -6.71 3.30 1.97
C TYR A 68 -6.76 3.60 0.48
N SER A 69 -7.43 2.75 -0.27
CA SER A 69 -7.69 2.97 -1.69
C SER A 69 -9.03 2.37 -2.08
N GLN A 70 -9.79 3.12 -2.88
CA GLN A 70 -10.93 2.59 -3.61
C GLN A 70 -10.60 2.59 -5.11
N LEU A 71 -10.94 1.50 -5.79
CA LEU A 71 -10.88 1.39 -7.25
C LEU A 71 -12.29 1.20 -7.78
N ALA A 72 -12.58 1.80 -8.92
CA ALA A 72 -13.83 1.61 -9.63
C ALA A 72 -13.64 0.56 -10.73
N LYS A 73 -14.71 -0.13 -11.10
CA LYS A 73 -14.76 -0.95 -12.30
C LYS A 73 -14.50 -0.10 -13.54
N ASP A 74 -13.59 -0.54 -14.41
CA ASP A 74 -13.37 0.10 -15.70
C ASP A 74 -14.36 -0.46 -16.73
N THR A 75 -15.44 0.28 -16.98
CA THR A 75 -16.49 -0.11 -17.92
C THR A 75 -16.03 -0.08 -19.38
N ALA A 76 -14.90 0.55 -19.70
CA ALA A 76 -14.32 0.54 -21.03
C ALA A 76 -13.35 -0.64 -21.25
N VAL A 77 -12.96 -1.34 -20.19
CA VAL A 77 -12.11 -2.54 -20.22
C VAL A 77 -12.92 -3.81 -19.98
N VAL A 78 -13.85 -3.82 -19.03
CA VAL A 78 -14.65 -5.00 -18.68
C VAL A 78 -15.65 -5.32 -19.81
N ASN A 79 -15.73 -6.60 -20.19
CA ASN A 79 -16.66 -7.05 -21.22
C ASN A 79 -18.12 -6.88 -20.76
N ALA A 80 -19.01 -6.39 -21.63
CA ALA A 80 -20.42 -6.22 -21.32
C ALA A 80 -21.15 -7.53 -20.93
N SER A 81 -20.60 -8.70 -21.28
CA SER A 81 -21.14 -9.99 -20.84
C SER A 81 -20.88 -10.29 -19.35
N GLU A 82 -19.95 -9.59 -18.72
CA GLU A 82 -19.61 -9.77 -17.30
C GLU A 82 -20.57 -8.98 -16.40
N THR A 83 -21.67 -9.61 -16.02
CA THR A 83 -22.75 -8.95 -15.24
C THR A 83 -22.54 -8.98 -13.73
N ASN A 84 -21.62 -9.83 -13.23
CA ASN A 84 -21.44 -10.09 -11.80
C ASN A 84 -20.18 -9.44 -11.21
N VAL A 85 -19.61 -8.45 -11.91
CA VAL A 85 -18.42 -7.71 -11.47
C VAL A 85 -18.84 -6.51 -10.64
N ALA A 86 -18.34 -6.43 -9.41
CA ALA A 86 -18.57 -5.34 -8.49
C ALA A 86 -18.20 -3.98 -9.11
N ASP A 87 -18.94 -2.94 -8.76
CA ASP A 87 -18.68 -1.59 -9.28
C ASP A 87 -17.46 -0.92 -8.64
N SER A 88 -17.05 -1.39 -7.46
CA SER A 88 -15.85 -0.90 -6.79
C SER A 88 -15.16 -1.98 -5.97
N LEU A 89 -13.88 -1.77 -5.71
CA LEU A 89 -13.03 -2.57 -4.83
C LEU A 89 -12.42 -1.64 -3.79
N THR A 90 -12.47 -2.03 -2.52
CA THR A 90 -11.81 -1.27 -1.46
C THR A 90 -10.63 -2.06 -0.91
N ALA A 91 -9.49 -1.39 -0.77
CA ALA A 91 -8.27 -1.93 -0.17
C ALA A 91 -7.81 -1.08 1.00
N PHE A 92 -7.51 -1.74 2.11
CA PHE A 92 -6.80 -1.17 3.24
C PHE A 92 -5.47 -1.88 3.38
N SER A 93 -4.39 -1.17 3.68
CA SER A 93 -3.13 -1.82 4.03
C SER A 93 -2.41 -1.11 5.15
N GLY A 94 -1.74 -1.90 5.99
CA GLY A 94 -0.88 -1.43 7.06
C GLY A 94 0.52 -1.96 6.88
N LEU A 95 1.53 -1.13 7.10
CA LEU A 95 2.93 -1.52 7.04
C LEU A 95 3.66 -1.02 8.29
N VAL A 96 4.47 -1.88 8.88
CA VAL A 96 5.44 -1.52 9.93
C VAL A 96 6.82 -1.65 9.35
N ASN A 97 7.65 -0.64 9.57
CA ASN A 97 9.03 -0.59 9.11
C ASN A 97 9.95 -0.27 10.27
N VAL A 98 11.09 -0.94 10.31
CA VAL A 98 12.20 -0.66 11.22
C VAL A 98 13.43 -0.42 10.37
N TYR A 99 14.15 0.66 10.67
CA TYR A 99 15.38 1.05 10.02
C TYR A 99 16.48 1.19 11.07
N TYR A 100 17.69 0.86 10.66
CA TYR A 100 18.92 1.06 11.40
C TYR A 100 19.86 1.92 10.53
N ASP A 101 20.18 3.10 11.03
CA ASP A 101 21.15 4.02 10.46
C ASP A 101 22.55 3.52 10.86
N ILE A 102 23.42 3.32 9.89
CA ILE A 102 24.77 2.82 10.11
C ILE A 102 25.67 4.02 10.40
N ALA A 103 26.09 4.16 11.66
CA ALA A 103 27.04 5.18 12.06
C ALA A 103 28.44 4.88 11.47
N ILE A 104 28.90 5.73 10.57
CA ILE A 104 30.28 5.70 10.03
C ILE A 104 30.88 7.08 10.28
N GLU A 105 31.99 7.12 11.01
CA GLU A 105 32.73 8.36 11.28
C GLU A 105 33.18 9.01 9.95
N ASP A 106 33.15 10.35 9.90
CA ASP A 106 33.63 11.17 8.77
C ASP A 106 32.90 11.00 7.42
N MET A 107 31.67 10.49 7.41
CA MET A 107 30.84 10.44 6.19
C MET A 107 29.83 11.60 6.09
N PRO A 108 29.66 12.22 4.90
CA PRO A 108 28.68 13.30 4.70
C PRO A 108 27.22 12.80 4.64
N ILE A 109 26.99 11.49 4.56
CA ILE A 109 25.68 10.85 4.47
C ILE A 109 25.70 9.63 5.39
N THR A 110 24.62 9.42 6.16
CA THR A 110 24.45 8.23 7.01
C THR A 110 23.74 7.13 6.22
N PRO A 111 24.42 6.03 5.85
CA PRO A 111 23.76 4.91 5.19
C PRO A 111 22.77 4.23 6.14
N TYR A 112 21.78 3.52 5.60
CA TYR A 112 20.80 2.80 6.44
C TYR A 112 20.39 1.47 5.83
N VAL A 113 19.95 0.56 6.70
CA VAL A 113 19.25 -0.67 6.33
C VAL A 113 17.90 -0.71 7.02
N GLY A 114 16.95 -1.45 6.49
CA GLY A 114 15.65 -1.61 7.13
C GLY A 114 14.88 -2.80 6.63
N VAL A 115 13.94 -3.23 7.46
CA VAL A 115 12.99 -4.29 7.15
C VAL A 115 11.59 -3.80 7.46
N GLY A 116 10.62 -4.34 6.75
CA GLY A 116 9.23 -4.06 7.04
C GLY A 116 8.34 -5.24 6.74
N VAL A 117 7.22 -5.27 7.43
CA VAL A 117 6.15 -6.25 7.20
C VAL A 117 4.83 -5.50 7.10
N GLY A 118 3.93 -6.01 6.28
CA GLY A 118 2.64 -5.40 6.07
C GLY A 118 1.56 -6.43 5.76
N ALA A 119 0.33 -5.99 5.94
CA ALA A 119 -0.84 -6.72 5.54
C ALA A 119 -1.78 -5.80 4.76
N ALA A 120 -2.44 -6.37 3.77
CA ALA A 120 -3.51 -5.73 3.03
C ALA A 120 -4.80 -6.51 3.23
N TYR A 121 -5.90 -5.80 3.39
CA TYR A 121 -7.24 -6.33 3.41
C TYR A 121 -8.01 -5.74 2.24
N ILE A 122 -8.53 -6.62 1.40
CA ILE A 122 -9.30 -6.27 0.21
C ILE A 122 -10.74 -6.72 0.42
N SER A 123 -11.68 -5.83 0.14
CA SER A 123 -13.12 -6.09 0.22
C SER A 123 -13.75 -5.80 -1.13
N ASN A 124 -14.42 -6.81 -1.68
CA ASN A 124 -15.13 -6.71 -2.94
C ASN A 124 -16.65 -6.67 -2.70
N PRO A 125 -17.28 -5.48 -2.60
CA PRO A 125 -18.72 -5.35 -2.45
C PRO A 125 -19.44 -5.67 -3.77
N SER A 126 -19.44 -6.93 -4.19
CA SER A 126 -20.24 -7.35 -5.33
C SER A 126 -21.72 -7.44 -4.94
N GLU A 127 -22.61 -7.00 -5.82
CA GLU A 127 -24.06 -7.14 -5.66
C GLU A 127 -24.53 -8.60 -5.91
N ALA A 128 -23.67 -9.46 -6.46
CA ALA A 128 -23.99 -10.86 -6.70
C ALA A 128 -23.93 -11.68 -5.39
N ASP A 129 -25.04 -12.32 -5.04
CA ASP A 129 -25.19 -13.08 -3.78
C ASP A 129 -24.08 -14.11 -3.51
N SER A 130 -23.49 -14.68 -4.55
CA SER A 130 -22.42 -15.68 -4.45
C SER A 130 -21.06 -15.11 -4.04
N VAL A 131 -20.84 -13.80 -4.20
CA VAL A 131 -19.52 -13.17 -4.03
C VAL A 131 -19.57 -11.83 -3.27
N LYS A 132 -20.72 -11.45 -2.71
CA LYS A 132 -20.90 -10.19 -1.97
C LYS A 132 -20.05 -10.05 -0.70
N ASP A 133 -19.70 -11.16 -0.07
CA ASP A 133 -18.87 -11.20 1.14
C ASP A 133 -17.40 -11.54 0.86
N GLN A 134 -16.98 -11.48 -0.41
CA GLN A 134 -15.65 -11.89 -0.80
C GLN A 134 -14.61 -10.90 -0.27
N LYS A 135 -13.75 -11.41 0.60
CA LYS A 135 -12.71 -10.67 1.33
C LYS A 135 -11.40 -11.42 1.21
N GLY A 136 -10.30 -10.69 1.12
CA GLY A 136 -8.96 -11.26 0.97
C GLY A 136 -7.96 -10.57 1.88
N PHE A 137 -7.03 -11.36 2.41
CA PHE A 137 -5.84 -10.86 3.09
C PHE A 137 -4.61 -11.15 2.26
N GLY A 138 -3.73 -10.15 2.13
CA GLY A 138 -2.40 -10.29 1.58
C GLY A 138 -1.35 -9.91 2.63
N PHE A 139 -0.19 -10.55 2.59
CA PHE A 139 0.94 -10.22 3.45
C PHE A 139 2.14 -9.86 2.60
N ALA A 140 2.92 -8.90 3.05
CA ALA A 140 4.14 -8.46 2.39
C ALA A 140 5.26 -8.33 3.41
N TYR A 141 6.49 -8.58 2.94
CA TYR A 141 7.70 -8.21 3.65
C TYR A 141 8.61 -7.45 2.68
N GLN A 142 9.42 -6.56 3.22
CA GLN A 142 10.36 -5.76 2.44
C GLN A 142 11.68 -5.62 3.19
N ALA A 143 12.77 -5.57 2.42
CA ALA A 143 14.08 -5.15 2.88
C ALA A 143 14.49 -3.90 2.10
N LYS A 144 15.13 -2.94 2.76
CA LYS A 144 15.54 -1.65 2.21
C LYS A 144 16.98 -1.36 2.64
N ALA A 145 17.74 -0.73 1.76
CA ALA A 145 19.05 -0.17 2.07
C ALA A 145 19.27 1.07 1.21
N GLY A 146 20.05 2.03 1.70
CA GLY A 146 20.34 3.28 0.98
C GLY A 146 21.41 4.13 1.64
#